data_AF-A0A534JW28-F1
#
_entry.id   AF-A0A534JW28-F1
#
_cell.length_a   1.000
_cell.length_b   1.000
_cell.length_c   1.000
_cell.angle_alpha   90.00
_cell.angle_beta   90.00
_cell.angle_gamma   90.00
#
_symmetry.space_group_name_H-M   'P 1'
#
loop_
_entity.id
_entity.type
_entity.pdbx_description
1 polymer ?
#
loop_
_entity_poly.entity_id
_entity_poly.type
_entity_poly.pdbx_seq_one_letter_code
_entity_poly.pdbx_strand_id
1 'polypeptide(L)'
;MAFIILPLAVLLSASSLALAEIQPSPEACSAAGVITLIRVVRTGWQTASVLGSSTSINCGIDVRVDGIVVRTGSTIWNGDYWFLYVPVGSGSHVQTCIVLSCSDVVLVPVYVPQPVGPPGFIYAHESNLTINSTVVQLFGVNEQTAFIYAMIASGLWGYPDPNSYWGRNALFPAGPDGQIPGVSSVDSLWREYFRYFLHYNQVAGDPDNPKTNVLRIWVADDTWFPDGTYLTYKTYPVAFWNIFDRMVYWADRAGVYLVPVLGHYASDVDHSFFDRQSTHYAHQVELVSAIMNRYNLNARIAMWDLWNEPDIGHDAYWASVGGIDGFKAWAGGYIADVKPHSSNHLVTMGIGGSTTFPGVPPWSWRYHFFYNDIPGLDVSNHHTYSTAEDQYLVDFETDWHQALCKPHYESEFGYNLWDPGNNSLGYGYWPWYANHTRTAGWPAISTMVFLNNSKGPYADYPYLGPLPPYPFTFKPYGLDEPMG
;
A
#
# COMPACT_ATOMS: atom_id res chain seq x y z
N MET A 1 -22.98 62.80 -15.13
CA MET A 1 -22.50 62.37 -13.79
C MET A 1 -22.05 60.93 -13.92
N ALA A 2 -20.76 60.70 -13.66
CA ALA A 2 -20.04 59.45 -13.43
C ALA A 2 -20.27 58.21 -14.34
N PHE A 3 -19.17 57.82 -14.98
CA PHE A 3 -18.92 56.58 -15.71
C PHE A 3 -19.08 55.33 -14.83
N ILE A 4 -19.64 54.25 -15.39
CA ILE A 4 -19.42 52.88 -14.89
C ILE A 4 -18.28 52.29 -15.73
N ILE A 5 -17.11 52.17 -15.11
CA ILE A 5 -15.93 51.49 -15.65
C ILE A 5 -15.91 50.09 -15.05
N LEU A 6 -15.91 49.06 -15.91
CA LEU A 6 -15.42 47.72 -15.56
C LEU A 6 -13.93 47.81 -15.20
N PRO A 7 -13.46 47.13 -14.14
CA PRO A 7 -12.11 46.62 -14.12
C PRO A 7 -12.13 45.08 -14.18
N LEU A 8 -11.56 44.61 -15.28
CA LEU A 8 -10.82 43.37 -15.41
C LEU A 8 -9.87 43.21 -14.20
N ALA A 9 -10.06 42.19 -13.37
CA ALA A 9 -9.10 41.80 -12.34
C ALA A 9 -8.64 40.37 -12.59
N VAL A 10 -7.37 40.27 -12.94
CA VAL A 10 -6.58 39.05 -13.14
C VAL A 10 -6.60 38.23 -11.84
N LEU A 11 -7.19 37.04 -11.88
CA LEU A 11 -7.01 36.02 -10.85
C LEU A 11 -5.64 35.37 -11.06
N LEU A 12 -4.66 35.88 -10.33
CA LEU A 12 -3.37 35.23 -10.12
C LEU A 12 -3.60 33.96 -9.29
N SER A 13 -3.26 32.82 -9.89
CA SER A 13 -3.09 31.53 -9.24
C SER A 13 -2.10 31.65 -8.09
N ALA A 14 -2.59 31.60 -6.86
CA ALA A 14 -1.77 31.39 -5.69
C ALA A 14 -1.39 29.90 -5.64
N SER A 15 -0.29 29.56 -6.31
CA SER A 15 0.50 28.38 -6.00
C SER A 15 0.93 28.47 -4.53
N SER A 16 0.43 27.56 -3.70
CA SER A 16 0.92 27.32 -2.35
C SER A 16 2.39 26.92 -2.45
N LEU A 17 3.26 27.88 -2.13
CA LEU A 17 4.63 27.60 -1.73
C LEU A 17 4.54 26.78 -0.45
N ALA A 18 4.76 25.46 -0.58
CA ALA A 18 5.16 24.64 0.54
C ALA A 18 6.34 25.34 1.22
N LEU A 19 6.17 25.71 2.49
CA LEU A 19 7.28 26.06 3.36
C LEU A 19 8.10 24.78 3.50
N ALA A 20 9.08 24.60 2.60
CA ALA A 20 10.22 23.76 2.88
C ALA A 20 10.79 24.25 4.21
N GLU A 21 10.84 23.37 5.20
CA GLU A 21 11.72 23.56 6.34
C GLU A 21 13.09 23.90 5.75
N ILE A 22 13.54 25.13 5.99
CA ILE A 22 14.87 25.57 5.59
C ILE A 22 15.81 24.71 6.43
N GLN A 23 16.33 23.63 5.83
CA GLN A 23 17.43 22.89 6.42
C GLN A 23 18.53 23.93 6.70
N PRO A 24 19.09 23.93 7.92
CA PRO A 24 20.20 24.82 8.24
C PRO A 24 21.29 24.63 7.18
N SER A 25 21.95 25.73 6.80
CA SER A 25 23.06 25.71 5.87
C SER A 25 24.01 24.56 6.22
N PRO A 26 24.39 23.68 5.27
CA PRO A 26 25.17 22.50 5.57
C PRO A 26 26.42 22.89 6.34
N GLU A 27 26.66 22.27 7.50
CA GLU A 27 27.91 22.47 8.22
C GLU A 27 29.06 22.07 7.29
N ALA A 28 30.09 22.91 7.23
CA ALA A 28 31.27 22.62 6.44
C ALA A 28 31.93 21.35 7.01
N CYS A 29 31.89 20.25 6.26
CA CYS A 29 32.56 19.01 6.63
C CYS A 29 34.04 19.27 6.84
N SER A 30 34.54 19.02 8.04
CA SER A 30 35.95 19.20 8.39
C SER A 30 36.86 18.07 7.88
N ALA A 31 36.28 16.96 7.39
CA ALA A 31 36.99 15.80 6.86
C ALA A 31 36.42 15.34 5.51
N ALA A 32 37.28 14.76 4.66
CA ALA A 32 36.87 14.10 3.43
C ALA A 32 36.04 12.85 3.78
N GLY A 33 34.72 12.95 3.62
CA GLY A 33 33.82 11.83 3.81
C GLY A 33 34.02 10.74 2.76
N VAL A 34 33.72 9.48 3.10
CA VAL A 34 33.74 8.37 2.15
C VAL A 34 32.30 8.05 1.78
N ILE A 35 31.96 8.18 0.50
CA ILE A 35 30.66 7.73 0.00
C ILE A 35 30.75 6.22 -0.18
N THR A 36 29.88 5.49 0.50
CA THR A 36 29.91 4.02 0.55
C THR A 36 28.96 3.40 -0.46
N LEU A 37 27.95 4.14 -0.89
CA LEU A 37 26.95 3.70 -1.85
C LEU A 37 26.38 4.88 -2.63
N ILE A 38 26.10 4.64 -3.91
CA ILE A 38 25.29 5.50 -4.76
C ILE A 38 24.31 4.63 -5.55
N ARG A 39 23.06 5.07 -5.64
CA ARG A 39 22.00 4.45 -6.41
C ARG A 39 21.27 5.52 -7.21
N VAL A 40 21.03 5.23 -8.49
CA VAL A 40 20.31 6.12 -9.40
C VAL A 40 19.09 5.39 -9.94
N VAL A 41 17.90 5.97 -9.72
CA VAL A 41 16.63 5.44 -10.21
C VAL A 41 16.07 6.41 -11.23
N ARG A 42 15.79 5.95 -12.44
CA ARG A 42 15.16 6.80 -13.46
C ARG A 42 13.69 7.00 -13.08
N THR A 43 13.30 8.23 -12.76
CA THR A 43 11.94 8.58 -12.29
C THR A 43 11.08 9.26 -13.36
N GLY A 44 11.70 9.77 -14.43
CA GLY A 44 10.97 10.39 -15.54
C GLY A 44 11.82 10.54 -16.79
N TRP A 45 11.24 11.12 -17.85
CA TRP A 45 11.95 11.35 -19.12
C TRP A 45 13.19 12.24 -18.96
N GLN A 46 13.20 13.17 -18.00
CA GLN A 46 14.31 14.12 -17.75
C GLN A 46 14.78 14.13 -16.31
N THR A 47 14.34 13.17 -15.51
CA THR A 47 14.54 13.17 -14.06
C THR A 47 14.95 11.79 -13.56
N ALA A 48 15.80 11.80 -12.53
CA ALA A 48 16.15 10.63 -11.75
C ALA A 48 16.15 10.99 -10.26
N SER A 49 16.03 9.97 -9.42
CA SER A 49 16.34 10.05 -8.01
C SER A 49 17.74 9.50 -7.76
N VAL A 50 18.50 10.20 -6.92
CA VAL A 50 19.88 9.85 -6.58
C VAL A 50 19.94 9.66 -5.07
N LEU A 51 20.19 8.43 -4.64
CA LEU A 51 20.28 8.06 -3.23
C LEU A 51 21.67 7.54 -2.93
N GLY A 52 22.05 7.57 -1.67
CA GLY A 52 23.27 6.91 -1.24
C GLY A 52 23.49 6.96 0.25
N SER A 53 24.67 6.51 0.63
CA SER A 53 25.13 6.50 2.02
C SER A 53 26.59 6.90 2.06
N SER A 54 27.00 7.51 3.18
CA SER A 54 28.39 7.88 3.42
C SER A 54 28.77 7.64 4.87
N THR A 55 30.08 7.64 5.15
CA THR A 55 30.59 7.62 6.52
C THR A 55 30.47 8.96 7.24
N SER A 56 30.14 10.03 6.51
CA SER A 56 29.98 11.38 7.05
C SER A 56 28.51 11.70 7.29
N ILE A 57 28.21 12.17 8.50
CA ILE A 57 26.87 12.54 8.93
C ILE A 57 26.73 14.06 8.91
N ASN A 58 25.51 14.57 8.65
CA ASN A 58 25.18 16.00 8.65
C ASN A 58 26.12 16.85 7.77
N CYS A 59 26.52 16.29 6.63
CA CYS A 59 27.63 16.78 5.84
C CYS A 59 27.17 17.24 4.45
N GLY A 60 27.64 18.41 3.99
CA GLY A 60 27.33 18.92 2.66
C GLY A 60 27.71 17.95 1.54
N ILE A 61 26.78 17.67 0.63
CA ILE A 61 26.97 16.74 -0.49
C ILE A 61 26.41 17.31 -1.79
N ASP A 62 27.21 17.21 -2.85
CA ASP A 62 26.84 17.63 -4.20
C ASP A 62 26.41 16.42 -5.04
N VAL A 63 25.40 16.60 -5.89
CA VAL A 63 25.09 15.71 -7.00
C VAL A 63 25.62 16.33 -8.28
N ARG A 64 26.45 15.57 -8.99
CA ARG A 64 27.01 15.94 -10.28
C ARG A 64 26.38 15.11 -11.39
N VAL A 65 25.99 15.78 -12.47
CA VAL A 65 25.53 15.15 -13.72
C VAL A 65 26.50 15.56 -14.81
N ASP A 66 27.14 14.57 -15.44
CA ASP A 66 28.15 14.77 -16.48
C ASP A 66 29.28 15.73 -16.04
N GLY A 67 29.67 15.64 -14.76
CA GLY A 67 30.73 16.44 -14.12
C GLY A 67 30.30 17.80 -13.58
N ILE A 68 29.06 18.23 -13.81
CA ILE A 68 28.52 19.53 -13.37
C ILE A 68 27.67 19.34 -12.12
N VAL A 69 27.89 20.15 -11.07
CA VAL A 69 27.01 20.16 -9.89
C VAL A 69 25.63 20.69 -10.28
N VAL A 70 24.59 19.88 -10.09
CA VAL A 70 23.20 20.23 -10.42
C VAL A 70 22.31 20.36 -9.18
N ARG A 71 22.70 19.74 -8.07
CA ARG A 71 22.03 19.81 -6.76
C ARG A 71 23.08 19.77 -5.66
N THR A 72 22.76 20.38 -4.54
CA THR A 72 23.54 20.30 -3.29
C THR A 72 22.56 20.10 -2.15
N GLY A 73 22.95 19.33 -1.15
CA GLY A 73 22.17 19.07 0.06
C GLY A 73 23.08 18.61 1.19
N SER A 74 22.56 17.79 2.09
CA SER A 74 23.33 17.22 3.19
C SER A 74 23.01 15.75 3.41
N THR A 75 24.00 15.01 3.92
CA THR A 75 23.72 13.72 4.56
C THR A 75 22.97 13.92 5.87
N ILE A 76 22.15 12.96 6.27
CA ILE A 76 21.43 13.00 7.55
C ILE A 76 22.24 12.30 8.66
N TRP A 77 21.64 12.16 9.84
CA TRP A 77 22.29 11.65 11.06
C TRP A 77 22.87 10.22 10.93
N ASN A 78 22.35 9.40 10.01
CA ASN A 78 22.84 8.05 9.74
C ASN A 78 23.79 7.98 8.53
N GLY A 79 24.12 9.13 7.92
CA GLY A 79 24.99 9.25 6.75
C GLY A 79 24.29 9.02 5.41
N ASP A 80 22.99 8.70 5.40
CA ASP A 80 22.21 8.59 4.17
C ASP A 80 21.92 9.96 3.56
N TYR A 81 21.60 9.95 2.27
CA TYR A 81 21.13 11.10 1.53
C TYR A 81 20.28 10.65 0.35
N TRP A 82 19.37 11.51 -0.10
CA TRP A 82 18.60 11.32 -1.31
C TRP A 82 18.27 12.66 -1.95
N PHE A 83 18.19 12.66 -3.26
CA PHE A 83 17.82 13.80 -4.08
C PHE A 83 16.78 13.34 -5.09
N LEU A 84 15.58 13.92 -5.00
CA LEU A 84 14.51 13.68 -5.95
C LEU A 84 14.64 14.65 -7.14
N TYR A 85 14.08 14.24 -8.28
CA TYR A 85 13.96 15.10 -9.48
C TYR A 85 15.30 15.72 -9.92
N VAL A 86 16.39 14.95 -9.86
CA VAL A 86 17.71 15.33 -10.39
C VAL A 86 17.61 15.39 -11.92
N PRO A 87 17.94 16.52 -12.56
CA PRO A 87 17.83 16.65 -14.00
C PRO A 87 18.88 15.78 -14.72
N VAL A 88 18.44 14.91 -15.60
CA VAL A 88 19.30 13.96 -16.31
C VAL A 88 18.85 13.74 -17.77
N GLY A 89 19.81 13.44 -18.65
CA GLY A 89 19.55 12.94 -19.99
C GLY A 89 19.58 11.41 -20.05
N SER A 90 19.23 10.84 -21.21
CA SER A 90 19.55 9.45 -21.51
C SER A 90 21.05 9.32 -21.76
N GLY A 91 21.73 8.40 -21.07
CA GLY A 91 23.19 8.24 -21.16
C GLY A 91 24.00 9.21 -20.30
N SER A 92 23.35 10.07 -19.51
CA SER A 92 24.03 10.89 -18.51
C SER A 92 24.70 10.03 -17.44
N HIS A 93 25.75 10.56 -16.84
CA HIS A 93 26.50 9.96 -15.75
C HIS A 93 26.31 10.77 -14.48
N VAL A 94 26.01 10.09 -13.37
CA VAL A 94 25.78 10.73 -12.07
C VAL A 94 26.90 10.34 -11.11
N GLN A 95 27.33 11.30 -10.31
CA GLN A 95 28.23 11.10 -9.21
C GLN A 95 27.79 11.96 -8.03
N THR A 96 28.08 11.54 -6.81
CA THR A 96 27.89 12.34 -5.59
C THR A 96 29.24 12.66 -4.98
N CYS A 97 29.40 13.83 -4.37
CA CYS A 97 30.68 14.26 -3.81
C CYS A 97 30.51 14.96 -2.46
N ILE A 98 31.33 14.57 -1.48
CA ILE A 98 31.51 15.28 -0.20
C ILE A 98 32.90 15.91 -0.23
N VAL A 99 32.96 17.24 -0.26
CA VAL A 99 34.21 18.01 -0.43
C VAL A 99 34.94 17.59 -1.72
N LEU A 100 36.07 16.88 -1.63
CA LEU A 100 36.85 16.41 -2.78
C LEU A 100 36.71 14.90 -3.03
N SER A 101 35.97 14.19 -2.17
CA SER A 101 35.75 12.74 -2.26
C SER A 101 34.44 12.48 -2.98
N CYS A 102 34.49 11.71 -4.06
CA CYS A 102 33.33 11.41 -4.88
C CYS A 102 33.08 9.90 -4.95
N SER A 103 31.82 9.51 -5.12
CA SER A 103 31.40 8.13 -5.36
C SER A 103 31.85 7.59 -6.72
N ASP A 104 31.58 6.32 -6.99
CA ASP A 104 31.67 5.82 -8.36
C ASP A 104 30.72 6.55 -9.29
N VAL A 105 31.07 6.61 -10.57
CA VAL A 105 30.24 7.21 -11.61
C VAL A 105 29.18 6.19 -12.06
N VAL A 106 27.90 6.55 -11.92
CA VAL A 106 26.77 5.69 -12.26
C VAL A 106 26.10 6.17 -13.55
N LEU A 107 25.97 5.27 -14.53
CA LEU A 107 25.19 5.54 -15.73
C LEU A 107 23.69 5.59 -15.37
N VAL A 108 22.99 6.65 -15.78
CA VAL A 108 21.55 6.77 -15.56
C VAL A 108 20.81 5.69 -16.37
N PRO A 109 19.92 4.90 -15.75
CA PRO A 109 19.11 3.92 -16.47
C PRO A 109 18.27 4.57 -17.58
N VAL A 110 18.02 3.80 -18.65
CA VAL A 110 17.15 4.23 -19.75
C VAL A 110 15.73 4.47 -19.21
N TYR A 111 15.10 5.55 -19.66
CA TYR A 111 13.70 5.80 -19.34
C TYR A 111 12.78 4.81 -20.05
N VAL A 112 11.98 4.11 -19.27
CA VAL A 112 10.91 3.22 -19.76
C VAL A 112 9.59 3.81 -19.26
N PRO A 113 8.72 4.32 -20.14
CA PRO A 113 7.39 4.77 -19.74
C PRO A 113 6.61 3.64 -19.07
N GLN A 114 5.94 3.95 -17.95
CA GLN A 114 5.03 3.00 -17.32
C GLN A 114 3.79 2.78 -18.21
N PRO A 115 3.22 1.57 -18.24
CA PRO A 115 2.00 1.29 -18.99
C PRO A 115 0.83 2.14 -18.49
N VAL A 116 0.03 2.66 -19.43
CA VAL A 116 -1.25 3.31 -19.12
C VAL A 116 -2.34 2.25 -19.10
N GLY A 117 -3.11 2.22 -18.01
CA GLY A 117 -4.22 1.28 -17.85
C GLY A 117 -5.39 1.58 -18.79
N PRO A 118 -6.26 0.60 -19.08
CA PRO A 118 -7.50 0.85 -19.81
C PRO A 118 -8.41 1.85 -19.07
N PRO A 119 -9.39 2.47 -19.76
CA PRO A 119 -10.32 3.39 -19.12
C PRO A 119 -11.00 2.80 -17.89
N GLY A 120 -10.98 3.56 -16.79
CA GLY A 120 -11.55 3.16 -15.50
C GLY A 120 -10.66 2.31 -14.61
N PHE A 121 -9.53 1.78 -15.10
CA PHE A 121 -8.57 1.03 -14.29
C PHE A 121 -7.56 1.96 -13.63
N ILE A 122 -7.15 1.57 -12.42
CA ILE A 122 -6.02 2.20 -11.72
C ILE A 122 -4.73 1.69 -12.34
N TYR A 123 -3.82 2.61 -12.65
CA TYR A 123 -2.47 2.29 -13.10
C TYR A 123 -1.43 3.17 -12.41
N ALA A 124 -0.18 2.71 -12.41
CA ALA A 124 0.94 3.46 -11.86
C ALA A 124 1.41 4.52 -12.86
N HIS A 125 1.61 5.74 -12.39
CA HIS A 125 2.26 6.80 -13.13
C HIS A 125 3.22 7.55 -12.19
N GLU A 126 4.51 7.40 -12.47
CA GLU A 126 5.60 7.77 -11.55
C GLU A 126 5.39 7.08 -10.19
N SER A 127 5.26 7.85 -9.12
CA SER A 127 4.97 7.37 -7.76
C SER A 127 3.50 7.53 -7.36
N ASN A 128 2.58 7.71 -8.31
CA ASN A 128 1.16 7.96 -8.05
C ASN A 128 0.25 6.88 -8.63
N LEU A 129 -0.90 6.66 -8.00
CA LEU A 129 -2.02 5.92 -8.59
C LEU A 129 -2.84 6.87 -9.46
N THR A 130 -3.19 6.43 -10.66
CA THR A 130 -3.90 7.24 -11.65
C THR A 130 -5.06 6.47 -12.27
N ILE A 131 -6.17 7.15 -12.52
CA ILE A 131 -7.31 6.65 -13.32
C ILE A 131 -7.63 7.71 -14.37
N ASN A 132 -7.72 7.31 -15.64
CA ASN A 132 -8.05 8.24 -16.75
C ASN A 132 -7.21 9.54 -16.70
N SER A 133 -5.91 9.42 -16.46
CA SER A 133 -4.97 10.56 -16.31
C SER A 133 -5.21 11.49 -15.11
N THR A 134 -6.07 11.10 -14.16
CA THR A 134 -6.29 11.82 -12.89
C THR A 134 -5.65 11.06 -11.74
N VAL A 135 -4.83 11.74 -10.93
CA VAL A 135 -4.27 11.15 -9.71
C VAL A 135 -5.40 10.85 -8.73
N VAL A 136 -5.35 9.66 -8.12
CA VAL A 136 -6.32 9.22 -7.13
C VAL A 136 -5.62 8.78 -5.85
N GLN A 137 -6.30 8.94 -4.72
CA GLN A 137 -5.88 8.37 -3.44
C GLN A 137 -6.90 7.32 -2.98
N LEU A 138 -6.40 6.22 -2.45
CA LEU A 138 -7.19 5.17 -1.82
C LEU A 138 -7.06 5.26 -0.29
N PHE A 139 -8.19 5.34 0.39
CA PHE A 139 -8.25 5.29 1.85
C PHE A 139 -9.30 4.28 2.29
N GLY A 140 -8.93 3.42 3.23
CA GLY A 140 -9.79 2.31 3.59
C GLY A 140 -9.34 1.60 4.85
N VAL A 141 -9.75 0.34 4.92
CA VAL A 141 -9.62 -0.52 6.09
C VAL A 141 -9.42 -1.96 5.66
N ASN A 142 -8.81 -2.74 6.55
CA ASN A 142 -8.57 -4.16 6.36
C ASN A 142 -9.74 -5.01 6.86
N GLU A 143 -9.98 -6.15 6.19
CA GLU A 143 -10.90 -7.20 6.63
C GLU A 143 -10.28 -8.57 6.40
N GLN A 144 -9.99 -9.28 7.49
CA GLN A 144 -9.27 -10.55 7.42
C GLN A 144 -10.18 -11.78 7.33
N THR A 145 -11.47 -11.65 7.69
CA THR A 145 -12.28 -12.81 8.06
C THR A 145 -13.57 -12.97 7.26
N ALA A 146 -14.21 -11.88 6.82
CA ALA A 146 -15.55 -11.90 6.23
C ALA A 146 -15.68 -12.88 5.05
N PHE A 147 -14.66 -12.93 4.18
CA PHE A 147 -14.67 -13.83 3.01
C PHE A 147 -14.51 -15.30 3.42
N ILE A 148 -13.58 -15.60 4.34
CA ILE A 148 -13.36 -16.94 4.87
C ILE A 148 -14.60 -17.43 5.65
N TYR A 149 -15.19 -16.58 6.48
CA TYR A 149 -16.44 -16.86 7.17
C TYR A 149 -17.62 -17.06 6.22
N ALA A 150 -17.68 -16.37 5.08
CA ALA A 150 -18.69 -16.64 4.06
C ALA A 150 -18.53 -18.04 3.44
N MET A 151 -17.30 -18.52 3.24
CA MET A 151 -17.04 -19.89 2.78
C MET A 151 -17.44 -20.92 3.83
N ILE A 152 -17.10 -20.68 5.10
CA ILE A 152 -17.53 -21.52 6.22
C ILE A 152 -19.06 -21.56 6.31
N ALA A 153 -19.72 -20.40 6.31
CA ALA A 153 -21.18 -20.29 6.42
C ALA A 153 -21.93 -20.90 5.23
N SER A 154 -21.30 -20.92 4.06
CA SER A 154 -21.79 -21.60 2.86
C SER A 154 -21.54 -23.11 2.88
N GLY A 155 -20.95 -23.66 3.95
CA GLY A 155 -20.67 -25.08 4.12
C GLY A 155 -19.49 -25.59 3.31
N LEU A 156 -18.62 -24.70 2.82
CA LEU A 156 -17.54 -25.07 1.88
C LEU A 156 -16.25 -25.51 2.58
N TRP A 157 -16.05 -25.08 3.83
CA TRP A 157 -14.79 -25.23 4.57
C TRP A 157 -14.87 -26.24 5.73
N GLY A 158 -15.96 -27.01 5.86
CA GLY A 158 -16.05 -28.15 6.79
C GLY A 158 -16.08 -27.83 8.30
N TYR A 159 -16.27 -26.57 8.68
CA TYR A 159 -16.35 -26.16 10.10
C TYR A 159 -17.66 -26.63 10.77
N PRO A 160 -17.63 -26.99 12.08
CA PRO A 160 -18.84 -27.25 12.84
C PRO A 160 -19.75 -26.02 12.93
N ASP A 161 -21.07 -26.24 12.88
CA ASP A 161 -22.10 -25.20 12.93
C ASP A 161 -21.87 -24.02 11.96
N PRO A 162 -21.83 -24.28 10.63
CA PRO A 162 -21.53 -23.27 9.63
C PRO A 162 -22.52 -22.09 9.68
N ASN A 163 -23.77 -22.33 10.06
CA ASN A 163 -24.79 -21.29 10.15
C ASN A 163 -24.45 -20.18 11.15
N SER A 164 -23.63 -20.47 12.16
CA SER A 164 -23.21 -19.48 13.16
C SER A 164 -22.29 -18.39 12.60
N TYR A 165 -21.72 -18.59 11.41
CA TYR A 165 -20.75 -17.70 10.78
C TYR A 165 -21.38 -16.66 9.84
N TRP A 166 -22.68 -16.76 9.51
CA TRP A 166 -23.33 -15.72 8.71
C TRP A 166 -23.27 -14.36 9.40
N GLY A 167 -22.78 -13.35 8.67
CA GLY A 167 -22.61 -11.99 9.16
C GLY A 167 -21.35 -11.77 9.99
N ARG A 168 -20.61 -12.82 10.38
CA ARG A 168 -19.37 -12.67 11.14
C ARG A 168 -18.27 -12.04 10.30
N ASN A 169 -17.49 -11.16 10.90
CA ASN A 169 -16.36 -10.48 10.27
C ASN A 169 -15.52 -9.73 11.33
N ALA A 170 -14.39 -9.12 10.93
CA ALA A 170 -13.48 -8.44 11.85
C ALA A 170 -13.84 -6.97 12.09
N LEU A 171 -14.74 -6.39 11.29
CA LEU A 171 -14.90 -4.94 11.21
C LEU A 171 -16.28 -4.40 11.61
N PHE A 172 -17.39 -5.00 11.19
CA PHE A 172 -18.74 -4.46 11.33
C PHE A 172 -19.71 -5.40 12.05
N PRO A 173 -20.70 -4.86 12.79
CA PRO A 173 -20.86 -3.45 13.17
C PRO A 173 -19.79 -2.93 14.14
N ALA A 174 -19.12 -3.86 14.82
CA ALA A 174 -18.07 -3.63 15.80
C ALA A 174 -17.06 -4.76 15.67
N GLY A 175 -15.78 -4.47 15.83
CA GLY A 175 -14.68 -5.43 15.75
C GLY A 175 -13.94 -5.55 17.08
N PRO A 176 -13.01 -6.51 17.20
CA PRO A 176 -12.90 -7.69 16.35
C PRO A 176 -14.11 -8.64 16.54
N ASP A 177 -14.30 -9.59 15.61
CA ASP A 177 -15.34 -10.64 15.66
C ASP A 177 -16.80 -10.15 15.71
N GLY A 178 -17.07 -9.05 15.00
CA GLY A 178 -18.42 -8.52 14.79
C GLY A 178 -19.34 -9.49 14.08
N GLN A 179 -20.65 -9.33 14.30
CA GLN A 179 -21.67 -10.06 13.55
C GLN A 179 -22.76 -9.11 13.05
N ILE A 180 -22.90 -9.00 11.73
CA ILE A 180 -23.99 -8.26 11.10
C ILE A 180 -25.30 -9.04 11.27
N PRO A 181 -26.33 -8.47 11.94
CA PRO A 181 -27.56 -9.18 12.21
C PRO A 181 -28.41 -9.40 10.94
N GLY A 182 -29.19 -10.48 10.92
CA GLY A 182 -30.15 -10.75 9.85
C GLY A 182 -29.54 -11.24 8.53
N VAL A 183 -28.24 -11.54 8.52
CA VAL A 183 -27.54 -12.15 7.38
C VAL A 183 -27.76 -13.66 7.41
N SER A 184 -28.10 -14.26 6.26
CA SER A 184 -28.33 -15.71 6.12
C SER A 184 -27.92 -16.26 4.74
N SER A 185 -27.29 -15.43 3.93
CA SER A 185 -26.86 -15.76 2.57
C SER A 185 -25.70 -14.84 2.15
N VAL A 186 -24.96 -15.27 1.13
CA VAL A 186 -23.89 -14.49 0.49
C VAL A 186 -24.39 -13.11 0.05
N ASP A 187 -25.56 -13.03 -0.57
CA ASP A 187 -26.08 -11.75 -1.06
C ASP A 187 -26.43 -10.81 0.09
N SER A 188 -27.12 -11.30 1.12
CA SER A 188 -27.41 -10.50 2.32
C SER A 188 -26.15 -10.08 3.06
N LEU A 189 -25.10 -10.93 3.09
CA LEU A 189 -23.84 -10.59 3.74
C LEU A 189 -23.23 -9.36 3.09
N TRP A 190 -22.91 -9.44 1.80
CA TRP A 190 -22.22 -8.36 1.10
C TRP A 190 -23.10 -7.12 0.96
N ARG A 191 -24.41 -7.29 0.78
CA ARG A 191 -25.34 -6.17 0.77
C ARG A 191 -25.27 -5.37 2.07
N GLU A 192 -25.37 -6.02 3.22
CA GLU A 192 -25.33 -5.31 4.50
C GLU A 192 -23.92 -4.81 4.85
N TYR A 193 -22.87 -5.60 4.55
CA TYR A 193 -21.47 -5.24 4.78
C TYR A 193 -21.10 -3.93 4.08
N PHE A 194 -21.40 -3.79 2.78
CA PHE A 194 -21.07 -2.57 2.03
C PHE A 194 -21.98 -1.38 2.35
N ARG A 195 -23.11 -1.56 3.05
CA ARG A 195 -23.88 -0.41 3.58
C ARG A 195 -23.18 0.26 4.76
N TYR A 196 -22.28 -0.42 5.48
CA TYR A 196 -21.45 0.24 6.49
C TYR A 196 -20.48 1.24 5.85
N PHE A 197 -19.86 0.91 4.70
CA PHE A 197 -19.06 1.89 3.95
C PHE A 197 -19.89 3.11 3.53
N LEU A 198 -21.14 2.90 3.10
CA LEU A 198 -22.05 4.01 2.80
C LEU A 198 -22.35 4.87 4.05
N HIS A 199 -22.58 4.24 5.21
CA HIS A 199 -22.77 4.95 6.48
C HIS A 199 -21.54 5.78 6.83
N TYR A 200 -20.38 5.14 6.87
CA TYR A 200 -19.13 5.79 7.25
C TYR A 200 -18.77 6.93 6.29
N ASN A 201 -19.09 6.82 4.99
CA ASN A 201 -18.93 7.93 4.04
C ASN A 201 -19.92 9.09 4.22
N GLN A 202 -21.05 8.89 4.90
CA GLN A 202 -22.01 9.96 5.23
C GLN A 202 -21.57 10.76 6.48
N VAL A 203 -20.94 10.09 7.44
CA VAL A 203 -20.46 10.73 8.69
C VAL A 203 -19.00 11.18 8.62
N ALA A 204 -18.22 10.62 7.70
CA ALA A 204 -16.87 11.06 7.36
C ALA A 204 -16.88 12.40 6.60
N GLY A 205 -15.74 13.08 6.62
CA GLY A 205 -15.57 14.36 5.92
C GLY A 205 -14.57 15.32 6.54
N ASP A 206 -13.89 14.90 7.61
CA ASP A 206 -12.82 15.66 8.25
C ASP A 206 -11.46 14.94 8.11
N PRO A 207 -10.34 15.60 8.43
CA PRO A 207 -9.01 15.01 8.27
C PRO A 207 -8.77 13.75 9.13
N ASP A 208 -9.42 13.65 10.29
CA ASP A 208 -9.31 12.49 11.19
C ASP A 208 -10.20 11.35 10.70
N ASN A 209 -11.29 11.64 9.99
CA ASN A 209 -12.26 10.67 9.49
C ASN A 209 -12.52 10.89 8.00
N PRO A 210 -11.54 10.62 7.13
CA PRO A 210 -11.70 10.94 5.73
C PRO A 210 -12.47 9.83 5.02
N LYS A 211 -13.17 10.15 3.92
CA LYS A 211 -14.03 9.18 3.21
C LYS A 211 -13.25 7.94 2.76
N THR A 212 -13.88 6.79 2.92
CA THR A 212 -13.38 5.47 2.54
C THR A 212 -13.80 5.11 1.12
N ASN A 213 -12.86 4.59 0.33
CA ASN A 213 -13.10 4.19 -1.04
C ASN A 213 -12.35 2.90 -1.43
N VAL A 214 -11.67 2.24 -0.48
CA VAL A 214 -11.05 0.93 -0.70
C VAL A 214 -11.30 0.01 0.50
N LEU A 215 -11.40 -1.29 0.22
CA LEU A 215 -11.38 -2.37 1.20
C LEU A 215 -10.25 -3.33 0.82
N ARG A 216 -9.30 -3.53 1.73
CA ARG A 216 -8.29 -4.59 1.62
C ARG A 216 -8.81 -5.84 2.34
N ILE A 217 -8.99 -6.94 1.62
CA ILE A 217 -9.71 -8.11 2.15
C ILE A 217 -9.03 -9.43 1.84
N TRP A 218 -8.94 -10.31 2.84
CA TRP A 218 -8.31 -11.61 2.72
C TRP A 218 -9.30 -12.54 2.05
N VAL A 219 -8.91 -12.97 0.85
CA VAL A 219 -9.67 -13.94 0.06
C VAL A 219 -9.05 -15.33 0.20
N ALA A 220 -7.73 -15.40 0.39
CA ALA A 220 -7.01 -16.60 0.75
C ALA A 220 -6.18 -16.38 2.01
N ASP A 221 -6.48 -17.17 3.03
CA ASP A 221 -5.76 -17.25 4.29
C ASP A 221 -5.61 -18.73 4.66
N ASP A 222 -4.39 -19.23 4.49
CA ASP A 222 -4.06 -20.63 4.67
C ASP A 222 -3.67 -20.97 6.11
N THR A 223 -3.67 -19.97 7.01
CA THR A 223 -3.48 -20.16 8.47
C THR A 223 -4.54 -21.08 9.06
N TRP A 224 -5.77 -20.98 8.57
CA TRP A 224 -6.93 -21.65 9.15
C TRP A 224 -7.01 -23.09 8.68
N PHE A 225 -6.62 -23.30 7.42
CA PHE A 225 -6.57 -24.59 6.78
C PHE A 225 -5.66 -24.47 5.56
N PRO A 226 -4.46 -25.09 5.57
CA PRO A 226 -3.59 -25.12 4.40
C PRO A 226 -4.32 -25.64 3.17
N ASP A 227 -4.19 -24.94 2.03
CA ASP A 227 -4.93 -25.15 0.78
C ASP A 227 -6.46 -24.97 0.90
N GLY A 228 -7.00 -24.46 2.01
CA GLY A 228 -8.44 -24.44 2.26
C GLY A 228 -9.22 -23.66 1.21
N THR A 229 -8.68 -22.52 0.78
CA THR A 229 -9.27 -21.70 -0.30
C THR A 229 -9.17 -22.41 -1.64
N TYR A 230 -8.00 -22.99 -1.95
CA TYR A 230 -7.78 -23.73 -3.19
C TYR A 230 -8.73 -24.93 -3.30
N LEU A 231 -8.81 -25.76 -2.26
CA LEU A 231 -9.70 -26.93 -2.22
C LEU A 231 -11.17 -26.53 -2.32
N THR A 232 -11.56 -25.42 -1.70
CA THR A 232 -12.91 -24.85 -1.83
C THR A 232 -13.21 -24.47 -3.28
N TYR A 233 -12.31 -23.73 -3.93
CA TYR A 233 -12.42 -23.36 -5.34
C TYR A 233 -12.53 -24.60 -6.24
N LYS A 234 -11.67 -25.60 -6.05
CA LYS A 234 -11.63 -26.80 -6.89
C LYS A 234 -12.86 -27.69 -6.71
N THR A 235 -13.35 -27.83 -5.48
CA THR A 235 -14.45 -28.75 -5.16
C THR A 235 -15.81 -28.11 -5.41
N TYR A 236 -15.95 -26.82 -5.09
CA TYR A 236 -17.23 -26.09 -5.14
C TYR A 236 -17.13 -24.79 -5.96
N PRO A 237 -16.68 -24.83 -7.23
CA PRO A 237 -16.33 -23.62 -7.98
C PRO A 237 -17.50 -22.63 -8.11
N VAL A 238 -18.72 -23.12 -8.33
CA VAL A 238 -19.90 -22.24 -8.46
C VAL A 238 -20.18 -21.48 -7.17
N ALA A 239 -20.09 -22.15 -6.01
CA ALA A 239 -20.35 -21.53 -4.72
C ALA A 239 -19.23 -20.56 -4.33
N PHE A 240 -17.97 -20.95 -4.55
CA PHE A 240 -16.80 -20.09 -4.35
C PHE A 240 -16.91 -18.80 -5.17
N TRP A 241 -17.18 -18.91 -6.48
CA TRP A 241 -17.31 -17.74 -7.33
C TRP A 241 -18.52 -16.88 -6.96
N ASN A 242 -19.63 -17.45 -6.53
CA ASN A 242 -20.78 -16.67 -6.08
C ASN A 242 -20.44 -15.80 -4.85
N ILE A 243 -19.57 -16.24 -3.93
CA ILE A 243 -19.11 -15.41 -2.80
C ILE A 243 -18.38 -14.18 -3.30
N PHE A 244 -17.41 -14.37 -4.20
CA PHE A 244 -16.60 -13.30 -4.75
C PHE A 244 -17.41 -12.37 -5.68
N ASP A 245 -18.20 -12.93 -6.59
CA ASP A 245 -19.03 -12.16 -7.54
C ASP A 245 -19.97 -11.20 -6.78
N ARG A 246 -20.54 -11.65 -5.66
CA ARG A 246 -21.44 -10.84 -4.82
C ARG A 246 -20.70 -9.76 -4.03
N MET A 247 -19.49 -10.05 -3.56
CA MET A 247 -18.61 -9.04 -2.96
C MET A 247 -18.35 -7.91 -3.96
N VAL A 248 -17.90 -8.26 -5.16
CA VAL A 248 -17.60 -7.28 -6.22
C VAL A 248 -18.84 -6.50 -6.64
N TYR A 249 -19.98 -7.16 -6.78
CA TYR A 249 -21.26 -6.53 -7.16
C TYR A 249 -21.72 -5.45 -6.16
N TRP A 250 -21.59 -5.72 -4.86
CA TRP A 250 -22.01 -4.79 -3.80
C TRP A 250 -20.93 -3.72 -3.51
N ALA A 251 -19.65 -4.08 -3.61
CA ALA A 251 -18.54 -3.11 -3.57
C ALA A 251 -18.71 -2.04 -4.66
N ASP A 252 -19.06 -2.46 -5.88
CA ASP A 252 -19.35 -1.55 -6.99
C ASP A 252 -20.49 -0.59 -6.63
N ARG A 253 -21.61 -1.08 -6.11
CA ARG A 253 -22.75 -0.24 -5.71
C ARG A 253 -22.46 0.71 -4.56
N ALA A 254 -21.52 0.36 -3.68
CA ALA A 254 -21.04 1.25 -2.62
C ALA A 254 -19.94 2.20 -3.09
N GLY A 255 -19.40 2.03 -4.31
CA GLY A 255 -18.30 2.83 -4.82
C GLY A 255 -16.95 2.51 -4.16
N VAL A 256 -16.78 1.30 -3.61
CA VAL A 256 -15.60 0.87 -2.86
C VAL A 256 -14.73 -0.04 -3.73
N TYR A 257 -13.50 0.35 -4.00
CA TYR A 257 -12.50 -0.53 -4.64
C TYR A 257 -12.10 -1.68 -3.73
N LEU A 258 -11.67 -2.79 -4.34
CA LEU A 258 -11.20 -3.97 -3.62
C LEU A 258 -9.71 -4.14 -3.84
N VAL A 259 -8.97 -4.44 -2.77
CA VAL A 259 -7.64 -5.04 -2.83
C VAL A 259 -7.71 -6.43 -2.19
N PRO A 260 -7.94 -7.48 -2.99
CA PRO A 260 -7.92 -8.84 -2.48
C PRO A 260 -6.50 -9.23 -2.09
N VAL A 261 -6.34 -9.70 -0.85
CA VAL A 261 -5.15 -10.38 -0.34
C VAL A 261 -5.28 -11.85 -0.70
N LEU A 262 -4.34 -12.34 -1.51
CA LEU A 262 -4.43 -13.62 -2.20
C LEU A 262 -3.54 -14.71 -1.60
N GLY A 263 -2.86 -14.45 -0.47
CA GLY A 263 -2.15 -15.44 0.31
C GLY A 263 -1.77 -14.88 1.68
N HIS A 264 -1.80 -15.72 2.71
CA HIS A 264 -1.40 -15.34 4.07
C HIS A 264 -1.16 -16.58 4.94
N TYR A 265 -0.24 -16.45 5.91
CA TYR A 265 0.00 -17.38 7.01
C TYR A 265 0.39 -16.60 8.29
N ALA A 266 -0.32 -16.77 9.40
CA ALA A 266 0.02 -16.17 10.70
C ALA A 266 0.51 -17.17 11.75
N SER A 267 0.07 -18.43 11.71
CA SER A 267 0.45 -19.50 12.65
C SER A 267 0.64 -20.84 11.94
N ASP A 268 1.35 -21.79 12.56
CA ASP A 268 1.67 -23.12 11.99
C ASP A 268 2.32 -23.03 10.59
N VAL A 269 3.42 -22.29 10.54
CA VAL A 269 4.14 -21.92 9.32
C VAL A 269 4.45 -23.12 8.43
N ASP A 270 3.85 -23.13 7.23
CA ASP A 270 4.17 -24.08 6.17
C ASP A 270 5.01 -23.41 5.07
N HIS A 271 6.34 -23.55 5.19
CA HIS A 271 7.28 -23.01 4.21
C HIS A 271 7.18 -23.65 2.82
N SER A 272 6.38 -24.70 2.62
CA SER A 272 6.19 -25.28 1.29
C SER A 272 5.55 -24.29 0.33
N PHE A 273 4.76 -23.32 0.81
CA PHE A 273 4.26 -22.21 -0.02
C PHE A 273 5.36 -21.26 -0.51
N PHE A 274 6.56 -21.32 0.07
CA PHE A 274 7.73 -20.56 -0.40
C PHE A 274 8.67 -21.41 -1.28
N ASP A 275 8.49 -22.72 -1.31
CA ASP A 275 9.19 -23.60 -2.23
C ASP A 275 8.45 -23.72 -3.56
N ARG A 276 9.01 -23.10 -4.61
CA ARG A 276 8.44 -23.08 -5.97
C ARG A 276 8.30 -24.46 -6.62
N GLN A 277 8.87 -25.52 -6.03
CA GLN A 277 8.74 -26.91 -6.50
C GLN A 277 7.67 -27.70 -5.74
N SER A 278 7.07 -27.12 -4.69
CA SER A 278 6.09 -27.81 -3.87
C SER A 278 4.70 -27.84 -4.52
N THR A 279 3.89 -28.80 -4.07
CA THR A 279 2.48 -28.87 -4.46
C THR A 279 1.69 -27.68 -3.94
N HIS A 280 1.96 -27.22 -2.72
CA HIS A 280 1.28 -26.07 -2.11
C HIS A 280 1.52 -24.79 -2.90
N TYR A 281 2.76 -24.54 -3.34
CA TYR A 281 3.06 -23.42 -4.23
C TYR A 281 2.31 -23.53 -5.58
N ALA A 282 2.26 -24.72 -6.17
CA ALA A 282 1.53 -24.93 -7.42
C ALA A 282 0.02 -24.70 -7.27
N HIS A 283 -0.58 -25.16 -6.16
CA HIS A 283 -1.98 -24.91 -5.81
C HIS A 283 -2.26 -23.41 -5.61
N GLN A 284 -1.36 -22.72 -4.92
CA GLN A 284 -1.43 -21.28 -4.71
C GLN A 284 -1.39 -20.52 -6.04
N VAL A 285 -0.42 -20.81 -6.90
CA VAL A 285 -0.33 -20.20 -8.24
C VAL A 285 -1.60 -20.48 -9.04
N GLU A 286 -2.14 -21.70 -9.02
CA GLU A 286 -3.37 -22.03 -9.73
C GLU A 286 -4.58 -21.22 -9.22
N LEU A 287 -4.78 -21.15 -7.89
CA LEU A 287 -5.86 -20.39 -7.27
C LEU A 287 -5.77 -18.91 -7.62
N VAL A 288 -4.62 -18.30 -7.38
CA VAL A 288 -4.36 -16.88 -7.62
C VAL A 288 -4.55 -16.54 -9.09
N SER A 289 -3.99 -17.36 -9.99
CA SER A 289 -4.18 -17.21 -11.43
C SER A 289 -5.65 -17.29 -11.83
N ALA A 290 -6.43 -18.22 -11.26
CA ALA A 290 -7.86 -18.35 -11.56
C ALA A 290 -8.66 -17.10 -11.13
N ILE A 291 -8.37 -16.55 -9.95
CA ILE A 291 -8.99 -15.32 -9.43
C ILE A 291 -8.63 -14.13 -10.33
N MET A 292 -7.33 -13.93 -10.59
CA MET A 292 -6.82 -12.84 -11.41
C MET A 292 -7.40 -12.88 -12.83
N ASN A 293 -7.44 -14.06 -13.47
CA ASN A 293 -8.05 -14.21 -14.80
C ASN A 293 -9.53 -13.85 -14.82
N ARG A 294 -10.30 -14.29 -13.82
CA ARG A 294 -11.76 -14.05 -13.77
C ARG A 294 -12.08 -12.56 -13.69
N TYR A 295 -11.28 -11.81 -12.93
CA TYR A 295 -11.54 -10.39 -12.65
C TYR A 295 -10.65 -9.43 -13.43
N ASN A 296 -9.82 -9.90 -14.37
CA ASN A 296 -8.93 -9.03 -15.15
C ASN A 296 -9.65 -7.90 -15.92
N LEU A 297 -10.95 -8.06 -16.22
CA LEU A 297 -11.75 -7.03 -16.88
C LEU A 297 -12.62 -6.20 -15.91
N ASN A 298 -12.43 -6.34 -14.60
CA ASN A 298 -13.23 -5.66 -13.60
C ASN A 298 -12.43 -4.57 -12.86
N ALA A 299 -12.59 -3.33 -13.30
CA ALA A 299 -11.94 -2.15 -12.73
C ALA A 299 -12.29 -1.86 -11.25
N ARG A 300 -13.23 -2.61 -10.64
CA ARG A 300 -13.52 -2.51 -9.20
C ARG A 300 -12.40 -3.12 -8.35
N ILE A 301 -11.59 -4.00 -8.92
CA ILE A 301 -10.33 -4.41 -8.30
C ILE A 301 -9.33 -3.29 -8.53
N ALA A 302 -8.80 -2.69 -7.46
CA ALA A 302 -7.81 -1.62 -7.58
C ALA A 302 -6.42 -2.19 -7.93
N MET A 303 -6.04 -3.25 -7.22
CA MET A 303 -4.78 -3.97 -7.37
C MET A 303 -4.89 -5.33 -6.67
N TRP A 304 -3.93 -6.20 -6.91
CA TRP A 304 -3.82 -7.49 -6.24
C TRP A 304 -2.72 -7.44 -5.19
N ASP A 305 -3.06 -7.72 -3.95
CA ASP A 305 -2.07 -8.01 -2.91
C ASP A 305 -1.79 -9.51 -2.91
N LEU A 306 -0.65 -9.89 -3.47
CA LEU A 306 -0.37 -11.29 -3.77
C LEU A 306 -0.07 -12.13 -2.53
N TRP A 307 0.37 -11.49 -1.44
CA TRP A 307 0.71 -12.15 -0.18
C TRP A 307 0.81 -11.15 0.97
N ASN A 308 0.21 -11.46 2.10
CA ASN A 308 0.31 -10.71 3.34
C ASN A 308 1.47 -11.18 4.22
N GLU A 309 2.44 -10.30 4.45
CA GLU A 309 3.57 -10.44 5.38
C GLU A 309 4.41 -11.72 5.19
N PRO A 310 4.89 -12.04 3.97
CA PRO A 310 5.76 -13.20 3.79
C PRO A 310 7.12 -13.04 4.50
N ASP A 311 7.44 -11.87 5.03
CA ASP A 311 8.65 -11.55 5.78
C ASP A 311 8.52 -11.76 7.30
N ILE A 312 7.31 -11.88 7.86
CA ILE A 312 7.09 -11.94 9.31
C ILE A 312 7.08 -13.38 9.81
N GLY A 313 7.91 -13.69 10.82
CA GLY A 313 7.92 -15.01 11.46
C GLY A 313 8.62 -16.12 10.66
N HIS A 314 9.35 -15.76 9.59
CA HIS A 314 9.98 -16.68 8.66
C HIS A 314 11.52 -16.54 8.58
N ASP A 315 12.14 -15.81 9.50
CA ASP A 315 13.55 -15.41 9.47
C ASP A 315 14.51 -16.59 9.28
N ALA A 316 14.31 -17.69 10.01
CA ALA A 316 15.16 -18.87 9.94
C ALA A 316 15.06 -19.57 8.57
N TYR A 317 13.86 -19.60 7.98
CA TYR A 317 13.65 -20.14 6.65
C TYR A 317 14.34 -19.26 5.60
N TRP A 318 14.08 -17.95 5.61
CA TRP A 318 14.70 -17.05 4.65
C TRP A 318 16.23 -17.09 4.76
N ALA A 319 16.80 -17.13 5.97
CA ALA A 319 18.23 -17.31 6.17
C ALA A 319 18.77 -18.59 5.49
N SER A 320 18.01 -19.69 5.54
CA SER A 320 18.41 -20.97 4.94
C SER A 320 18.41 -20.97 3.41
N VAL A 321 17.66 -20.08 2.77
CA VAL A 321 17.55 -19.97 1.31
C VAL A 321 18.23 -18.72 0.74
N GLY A 322 19.13 -18.08 1.50
CA GLY A 322 19.95 -16.95 1.05
C GLY A 322 19.50 -15.57 1.54
N GLY A 323 18.67 -15.50 2.58
CA GLY A 323 18.18 -14.26 3.17
C GLY A 323 17.36 -13.45 2.16
N ILE A 324 17.66 -12.16 2.06
CA ILE A 324 16.97 -11.25 1.14
C ILE A 324 17.06 -11.66 -0.33
N ASP A 325 18.19 -12.20 -0.78
CA ASP A 325 18.32 -12.61 -2.18
C ASP A 325 17.38 -13.77 -2.49
N GLY A 326 17.24 -14.71 -1.54
CA GLY A 326 16.27 -15.80 -1.59
C GLY A 326 14.82 -15.30 -1.60
N PHE A 327 14.50 -14.35 -0.71
CA PHE A 327 13.19 -13.71 -0.67
C PHE A 327 12.82 -12.99 -1.97
N LYS A 328 13.73 -12.14 -2.50
CA LYS A 328 13.51 -11.43 -3.76
C LYS A 328 13.39 -12.39 -4.94
N ALA A 329 14.16 -13.48 -4.95
CA ALA A 329 14.07 -14.50 -5.98
C ALA A 329 12.73 -15.25 -5.93
N TRP A 330 12.24 -15.59 -4.73
CA TRP A 330 10.91 -16.17 -4.55
C TRP A 330 9.81 -15.19 -4.96
N ALA A 331 9.80 -13.98 -4.39
CA ALA A 331 8.75 -12.99 -4.64
C ALA A 331 8.69 -12.59 -6.12
N GLY A 332 9.84 -12.32 -6.75
CA GLY A 332 9.93 -12.03 -8.18
C GLY A 332 9.49 -13.21 -9.05
N GLY A 333 9.82 -14.45 -8.64
CA GLY A 333 9.37 -15.67 -9.31
C GLY A 333 7.86 -15.87 -9.21
N TYR A 334 7.29 -15.71 -8.01
CA TYR A 334 5.86 -15.82 -7.75
C TYR A 334 5.06 -14.76 -8.50
N ILE A 335 5.52 -13.50 -8.50
CA ILE A 335 4.92 -12.44 -9.33
C ILE A 335 4.96 -12.84 -10.81
N ALA A 336 6.08 -13.35 -11.31
CA ALA A 336 6.20 -13.76 -12.72
C ALA A 336 5.24 -14.91 -13.08
N ASP A 337 4.98 -15.82 -12.16
CA ASP A 337 4.10 -16.98 -12.38
C ASP A 337 2.61 -16.58 -12.44
N VAL A 338 2.19 -15.51 -11.75
CA VAL A 338 0.77 -15.09 -11.67
C VAL A 338 0.42 -13.82 -12.47
N LYS A 339 1.35 -12.87 -12.62
CA LYS A 339 1.10 -11.58 -13.30
C LYS A 339 0.53 -11.70 -14.72
N PRO A 340 0.89 -12.69 -15.56
CA PRO A 340 0.28 -12.87 -16.88
C PRO A 340 -1.24 -13.04 -16.87
N HIS A 341 -1.83 -13.40 -15.73
CA HIS A 341 -3.26 -13.63 -15.56
C HIS A 341 -4.06 -12.37 -15.19
N SER A 342 -3.41 -11.23 -15.00
CA SER A 342 -4.11 -9.94 -14.82
C SER A 342 -3.31 -8.78 -15.43
N SER A 343 -3.41 -8.63 -16.75
CA SER A 343 -2.73 -7.58 -17.51
C SER A 343 -3.22 -6.15 -17.24
N ASN A 344 -4.41 -5.97 -16.65
CA ASN A 344 -5.00 -4.65 -16.43
C ASN A 344 -4.87 -4.10 -14.99
N HIS A 345 -4.33 -4.89 -14.06
CA HIS A 345 -4.24 -4.49 -12.65
C HIS A 345 -2.79 -4.45 -12.17
N LEU A 346 -2.55 -3.57 -11.21
CA LEU A 346 -1.28 -3.51 -10.49
C LEU A 346 -1.15 -4.70 -9.54
N VAL A 347 0.09 -5.12 -9.28
CA VAL A 347 0.42 -6.11 -8.25
C VAL A 347 1.26 -5.49 -7.12
N THR A 348 0.91 -5.87 -5.90
CA THR A 348 1.61 -5.52 -4.65
C THR A 348 1.79 -6.77 -3.78
N MET A 349 2.55 -6.64 -2.69
CA MET A 349 2.72 -7.65 -1.64
C MET A 349 2.79 -6.92 -0.30
N GLY A 350 1.92 -7.25 0.66
CA GLY A 350 1.95 -6.67 2.01
C GLY A 350 3.23 -7.06 2.74
N ILE A 351 4.01 -6.09 3.21
CA ILE A 351 5.28 -6.31 3.90
C ILE A 351 5.17 -5.82 5.34
N GLY A 352 5.38 -6.73 6.30
CA GLY A 352 5.32 -6.38 7.72
C GLY A 352 6.52 -5.54 8.17
N GLY A 353 7.66 -5.67 7.48
CA GLY A 353 8.85 -4.89 7.75
C GLY A 353 9.67 -5.46 8.91
N SER A 354 9.88 -6.77 8.93
CA SER A 354 10.60 -7.42 10.03
C SER A 354 12.00 -6.82 10.22
N THR A 355 12.26 -6.21 11.37
CA THR A 355 13.58 -5.67 11.72
C THR A 355 14.59 -6.77 12.09
N THR A 356 14.14 -8.01 12.22
CA THR A 356 14.99 -9.18 12.48
C THR A 356 15.28 -10.00 11.22
N PHE A 357 14.70 -9.63 10.08
CA PHE A 357 14.87 -10.33 8.82
C PHE A 357 16.36 -10.46 8.43
N PRO A 358 16.82 -11.62 7.93
CA PRO A 358 18.24 -11.83 7.62
C PRO A 358 18.81 -10.80 6.65
N GLY A 359 19.75 -9.99 7.14
CA GLY A 359 20.44 -8.98 6.34
C GLY A 359 19.69 -7.66 6.17
N VAL A 360 18.58 -7.45 6.90
CA VAL A 360 17.83 -6.20 6.85
C VAL A 360 18.69 -5.02 7.31
N PRO A 361 18.76 -3.92 6.55
CA PRO A 361 19.45 -2.71 6.98
C PRO A 361 18.65 -2.00 8.09
N PRO A 362 19.29 -1.15 8.92
CA PRO A 362 18.56 -0.25 9.80
C PRO A 362 17.58 0.63 9.04
N TRP A 363 16.58 1.18 9.74
CA TRP A 363 15.59 2.09 9.16
C TRP A 363 16.28 3.23 8.36
N SER A 364 16.00 3.26 7.06
CA SER A 364 16.65 4.08 6.04
C SER A 364 15.97 3.88 4.69
N TRP A 365 16.33 4.67 3.67
CA TRP A 365 15.90 4.38 2.29
C TRP A 365 16.31 2.97 1.83
N ARG A 366 17.43 2.42 2.35
CA ARG A 366 17.86 1.05 2.05
C ARG A 366 16.90 0.03 2.60
N TYR A 367 16.32 0.28 3.78
CA TYR A 367 15.28 -0.56 4.36
C TYR A 367 14.01 -0.55 3.50
N HIS A 368 13.55 0.62 3.06
CA HIS A 368 12.40 0.71 2.15
C HIS A 368 12.65 -0.07 0.83
N PHE A 369 13.81 0.15 0.21
CA PHE A 369 14.20 -0.52 -1.05
C PHE A 369 14.48 -2.02 -0.88
N PHE A 370 14.90 -2.46 0.30
CA PHE A 370 15.13 -3.86 0.62
C PHE A 370 13.87 -4.68 0.35
N TYR A 371 12.72 -4.19 0.80
CA TYR A 371 11.44 -4.87 0.60
C TYR A 371 10.71 -4.52 -0.70
N ASN A 372 10.90 -3.32 -1.25
CA ASN A 372 10.03 -2.82 -2.33
C ASN A 372 10.65 -2.83 -3.73
N ASP A 373 11.98 -2.98 -3.81
CA ASP A 373 12.69 -3.14 -5.07
C ASP A 373 12.73 -4.62 -5.48
N ILE A 374 11.54 -5.18 -5.71
CA ILE A 374 11.32 -6.55 -6.19
C ILE A 374 10.93 -6.52 -7.67
N PRO A 375 11.54 -7.36 -8.53
CA PRO A 375 11.15 -7.47 -9.93
C PRO A 375 9.66 -7.80 -10.11
N GLY A 376 8.99 -7.07 -10.99
CA GLY A 376 7.58 -7.29 -11.33
C GLY A 376 6.56 -6.64 -10.38
N LEU A 377 6.97 -6.20 -9.19
CA LEU A 377 6.11 -5.47 -8.25
C LEU A 377 5.79 -4.07 -8.79
N ASP A 378 4.52 -3.70 -8.90
CA ASP A 378 4.11 -2.41 -9.48
C ASP A 378 3.91 -1.31 -8.42
N VAL A 379 3.55 -1.70 -7.20
CA VAL A 379 3.26 -0.80 -6.07
C VAL A 379 4.12 -1.24 -4.88
N SER A 380 4.84 -0.30 -4.26
CA SER A 380 5.53 -0.56 -3.00
C SER A 380 4.53 -0.64 -1.86
N ASN A 381 4.81 -1.43 -0.84
CA ASN A 381 3.88 -1.65 0.25
C ASN A 381 4.64 -1.94 1.55
N HIS A 382 4.06 -1.46 2.66
CA HIS A 382 4.55 -1.62 4.01
C HIS A 382 3.37 -1.66 4.99
N HIS A 383 3.61 -2.22 6.16
CA HIS A 383 2.70 -2.19 7.30
C HIS A 383 3.35 -1.45 8.48
N THR A 384 2.61 -0.51 9.06
CA THR A 384 3.15 0.43 10.06
C THR A 384 2.32 0.42 11.32
N TYR A 385 2.90 -0.13 12.38
CA TYR A 385 2.34 -0.14 13.72
C TYR A 385 3.28 0.58 14.68
N SER A 386 2.88 1.75 15.17
CA SER A 386 3.72 2.59 16.02
C SER A 386 2.89 3.43 17.00
N THR A 387 3.58 4.09 17.93
CA THR A 387 3.02 5.10 18.83
C THR A 387 3.58 6.49 18.59
N ALA A 388 4.64 6.61 17.78
CA ALA A 388 5.35 7.85 17.53
C ALA A 388 4.66 8.69 16.44
N GLU A 389 4.34 9.94 16.76
CA GLU A 389 3.70 10.90 15.86
C GLU A 389 4.71 11.95 15.38
N ASP A 390 5.84 11.46 14.84
CA ASP A 390 6.92 12.30 14.35
C ASP A 390 6.82 12.49 12.83
N GLN A 391 6.80 13.73 12.35
CA GLN A 391 6.59 14.06 10.94
C GLN A 391 7.61 13.41 9.99
N TYR A 392 8.86 13.22 10.44
CA TYR A 392 9.90 12.61 9.61
C TYR A 392 9.56 11.16 9.20
N LEU A 393 8.71 10.45 9.95
CA LEU A 393 8.23 9.11 9.60
C LEU A 393 7.36 9.13 8.33
N VAL A 394 6.65 10.24 8.11
CA VAL A 394 5.86 10.46 6.89
C VAL A 394 6.75 11.02 5.79
N ASP A 395 7.54 12.05 6.07
CA ASP A 395 8.33 12.74 5.05
C ASP A 395 9.39 11.84 4.42
N PHE A 396 10.11 11.04 5.23
CA PHE A 396 11.18 10.19 4.70
C PHE A 396 10.60 9.04 3.88
N GLU A 397 9.56 8.36 4.35
CA GLU A 397 8.88 7.31 3.57
C GLU A 397 8.25 7.88 2.29
N THR A 398 7.73 9.12 2.34
CA THR A 398 7.26 9.86 1.15
C THR A 398 8.37 9.97 0.11
N ASP A 399 9.53 10.49 0.54
CA ASP A 399 10.66 10.65 -0.35
C ASP A 399 11.18 9.31 -0.87
N TRP A 400 11.18 8.24 -0.06
CA TRP A 400 11.72 6.94 -0.44
C TRP A 400 10.85 6.23 -1.49
N HIS A 401 9.53 6.29 -1.39
CA HIS A 401 8.68 5.73 -2.45
C HIS A 401 8.70 6.57 -3.73
N GLN A 402 8.80 7.92 -3.61
CA GLN A 402 9.03 8.79 -4.77
C GLN A 402 10.37 8.47 -5.43
N ALA A 403 11.40 8.20 -4.63
CA ALA A 403 12.72 7.83 -5.12
C ALA A 403 12.74 6.47 -5.82
N LEU A 404 11.90 5.54 -5.39
CA LEU A 404 11.75 4.21 -6.01
C LEU A 404 10.96 4.26 -7.34
N CYS A 405 10.28 5.37 -7.64
CA CYS A 405 9.40 5.53 -8.81
C CYS A 405 8.25 4.50 -8.84
N LYS A 406 7.71 4.17 -7.67
CA LYS A 406 6.54 3.30 -7.54
C LYS A 406 5.50 3.97 -6.65
N PRO A 407 4.20 3.86 -6.96
CA PRO A 407 3.16 4.21 -6.02
C PRO A 407 3.34 3.40 -4.73
N HIS A 408 2.99 4.00 -3.60
CA HIS A 408 3.06 3.35 -2.31
C HIS A 408 1.66 3.03 -1.78
N TYR A 409 1.54 1.86 -1.18
CA TYR A 409 0.39 1.44 -0.42
C TYR A 409 0.80 1.05 1.00
N GLU A 410 0.49 1.90 1.98
CA GLU A 410 0.54 1.51 3.39
C GLU A 410 -0.67 0.66 3.70
N SER A 411 -0.54 -0.64 3.45
CA SER A 411 -1.71 -1.51 3.36
C SER A 411 -2.24 -1.95 4.72
N GLU A 412 -1.44 -1.78 5.78
CA GLU A 412 -1.88 -1.83 7.16
C GLU A 412 -1.23 -0.72 7.98
N PHE A 413 -2.03 0.06 8.70
CA PHE A 413 -1.50 0.89 9.77
C PHE A 413 -2.39 0.88 11.00
N GLY A 414 -1.76 1.06 12.16
CA GLY A 414 -2.48 1.15 13.44
C GLY A 414 -1.65 1.82 14.54
N TYR A 415 -2.36 2.53 15.42
CA TYR A 415 -1.76 3.08 16.63
C TYR A 415 -1.54 1.95 17.64
N ASN A 416 -0.29 1.57 17.85
CA ASN A 416 0.10 0.34 18.53
C ASN A 416 0.44 0.56 20.01
N LEU A 417 -0.60 0.73 20.83
CA LEU A 417 -0.47 0.85 22.27
C LEU A 417 -1.21 -0.31 22.94
N TRP A 418 -0.46 -1.21 23.60
CA TRP A 418 -1.07 -2.28 24.39
C TRP A 418 -1.76 -1.71 25.64
N ASP A 419 -3.09 -1.63 25.60
CA ASP A 419 -3.93 -1.27 26.74
C ASP A 419 -5.13 -2.24 26.85
N PRO A 420 -4.99 -3.35 27.59
CA PRO A 420 -6.02 -4.38 27.70
C PRO A 420 -7.30 -3.89 28.40
N GLY A 421 -7.28 -2.73 29.05
CA GLY A 421 -8.48 -2.11 29.63
C GLY A 421 -9.36 -1.39 28.62
N ASN A 422 -8.83 -1.06 27.44
CA ASN A 422 -9.50 -0.29 26.39
C ASN A 422 -9.71 -1.11 25.11
N ASN A 423 -8.70 -1.86 24.66
CA ASN A 423 -8.75 -2.65 23.43
C ASN A 423 -7.79 -3.85 23.53
N SER A 424 -8.34 -5.06 23.40
CA SER A 424 -7.58 -6.31 23.51
C SER A 424 -6.70 -6.63 22.30
N LEU A 425 -6.83 -5.91 21.19
CA LEU A 425 -5.98 -6.09 20.00
C LEU A 425 -4.60 -5.45 20.15
N GLY A 426 -4.45 -4.47 21.07
CA GLY A 426 -3.20 -3.71 21.22
C GLY A 426 -2.93 -2.66 20.15
N TYR A 427 -3.80 -2.56 19.14
CA TYR A 427 -3.75 -1.52 18.11
C TYR A 427 -5.14 -0.99 17.78
N GLY A 428 -5.20 0.22 17.22
CA GLY A 428 -6.45 0.85 16.77
C GLY A 428 -6.23 1.87 15.66
N TYR A 429 -7.30 2.55 15.29
CA TYR A 429 -7.26 3.61 14.30
C TYR A 429 -6.29 4.72 14.73
N TRP A 430 -5.56 5.27 13.76
CA TRP A 430 -4.54 6.29 13.98
C TRP A 430 -4.82 7.55 13.15
N PRO A 431 -5.66 8.47 13.65
CA PRO A 431 -6.07 9.67 12.90
C PRO A 431 -4.90 10.54 12.46
N TRP A 432 -3.92 10.75 13.34
CA TRP A 432 -2.73 11.55 13.01
C TRP A 432 -2.01 10.99 11.78
N TYR A 433 -1.72 9.69 11.76
CA TYR A 433 -1.00 9.07 10.66
C TYR A 433 -1.81 9.09 9.36
N ALA A 434 -3.11 8.81 9.44
CA ALA A 434 -4.03 8.89 8.31
C ALA A 434 -4.06 10.30 7.68
N ASN A 435 -4.14 11.35 8.51
CA ASN A 435 -4.16 12.73 8.03
C ASN A 435 -2.83 13.14 7.37
N HIS A 436 -1.70 12.86 8.03
CA HIS A 436 -0.40 13.31 7.54
C HIS A 436 0.05 12.58 6.27
N THR A 437 -0.14 11.26 6.19
CA THR A 437 0.17 10.49 4.96
C THR A 437 -0.72 10.90 3.79
N ARG A 438 -2.02 11.11 4.01
CA ARG A 438 -2.92 11.60 2.96
C ARG A 438 -2.55 13.00 2.50
N THR A 439 -2.25 13.91 3.43
CA THR A 439 -1.82 15.28 3.12
C THR A 439 -0.49 15.29 2.37
N ALA A 440 0.41 14.36 2.69
CA ALA A 440 1.65 14.13 1.94
C ALA A 440 1.44 13.52 0.54
N GLY A 441 0.20 13.20 0.17
CA GLY A 441 -0.13 12.69 -1.16
C GLY A 441 0.06 11.19 -1.32
N TRP A 442 0.07 10.40 -0.23
CA TRP A 442 0.29 8.95 -0.32
C TRP A 442 -0.79 8.31 -1.21
N PRO A 443 -0.40 7.47 -2.19
CA PRO A 443 -1.36 6.97 -3.17
C PRO A 443 -2.42 6.04 -2.57
N ALA A 444 -2.06 5.21 -1.61
CA ALA A 444 -3.02 4.36 -0.92
C ALA A 444 -2.61 4.14 0.54
N ILE A 445 -3.59 4.15 1.46
CA ILE A 445 -3.40 3.73 2.85
C ILE A 445 -4.63 2.95 3.34
N SER A 446 -4.44 1.97 4.23
CA SER A 446 -5.55 1.24 4.86
C SER A 446 -5.25 0.96 6.31
N THR A 447 -6.16 1.38 7.19
CA THR A 447 -6.00 1.11 8.62
C THR A 447 -6.34 -0.35 8.91
N MET A 448 -5.69 -0.94 9.91
CA MET A 448 -6.01 -2.31 10.29
C MET A 448 -7.44 -2.43 10.84
N VAL A 449 -7.87 -1.47 11.65
CA VAL A 449 -9.20 -1.43 12.28
C VAL A 449 -9.67 0.00 12.53
N PHE A 450 -10.98 0.19 12.60
CA PHE A 450 -11.60 1.46 12.98
C PHE A 450 -11.75 1.68 14.50
N LEU A 451 -11.33 0.70 15.30
CA LEU A 451 -11.44 0.70 16.75
C LEU A 451 -10.62 1.81 17.40
N ASN A 452 -11.09 2.28 18.54
CA ASN A 452 -10.30 3.16 19.39
C ASN A 452 -9.12 2.38 20.00
N ASN A 453 -7.95 3.01 20.05
CA ASN A 453 -6.84 2.59 20.91
C ASN A 453 -6.14 3.80 21.53
N SER A 454 -6.89 4.59 22.31
CA SER A 454 -6.41 5.80 23.01
C SER A 454 -6.13 7.02 22.12
N LYS A 455 -6.39 6.92 20.80
CA LYS A 455 -6.37 8.05 19.85
C LYS A 455 -7.74 8.47 19.33
N GLY A 456 -8.77 7.66 19.57
CA GLY A 456 -10.12 7.84 19.05
C GLY A 456 -10.45 6.79 17.98
N PRO A 457 -11.71 6.33 17.90
CA PRO A 457 -12.16 5.47 16.81
C PRO A 457 -12.32 6.29 15.51
N TYR A 458 -12.47 5.59 14.38
CA TYR A 458 -12.88 6.24 13.13
C TYR A 458 -14.38 6.59 13.19
N ALA A 459 -14.70 7.85 12.99
CA ALA A 459 -16.05 8.42 13.00
C ALA A 459 -16.84 7.98 14.25
N ASP A 460 -18.09 7.54 14.08
CA ASP A 460 -18.96 7.05 15.15
C ASP A 460 -18.84 5.54 15.40
N TYR A 461 -17.71 4.93 15.04
CA TYR A 461 -17.48 3.49 15.20
C TYR A 461 -17.37 3.08 16.69
N PRO A 462 -18.00 1.95 17.11
CA PRO A 462 -18.84 1.04 16.32
C PRO A 462 -20.26 1.55 16.09
N TYR A 463 -20.87 1.18 14.97
CA TYR A 463 -22.22 1.64 14.59
C TYR A 463 -23.26 0.52 14.59
N LEU A 464 -24.29 0.63 15.43
CA LEU A 464 -25.40 -0.33 15.56
C LEU A 464 -26.74 0.19 15.02
N GLY A 465 -26.74 1.37 14.40
CA GLY A 465 -27.95 2.04 13.93
C GLY A 465 -28.44 1.56 12.56
N PRO A 466 -29.51 2.18 12.04
CA PRO A 466 -30.02 1.89 10.71
C PRO A 466 -29.02 2.27 9.61
N LEU A 467 -28.72 1.32 8.72
CA LEU A 467 -27.81 1.57 7.62
C LEU A 467 -28.49 2.35 6.47
N PRO A 468 -27.77 3.17 5.69
CA PRO A 468 -28.34 3.87 4.55
C PRO A 468 -28.70 2.93 3.39
N PRO A 469 -29.66 3.29 2.53
CA PRO A 469 -29.92 2.56 1.29
C PRO A 469 -28.80 2.79 0.27
N TYR A 470 -28.68 1.89 -0.70
CA TYR A 470 -27.81 2.12 -1.86
C TYR A 470 -28.34 3.28 -2.72
N PRO A 471 -27.46 4.11 -3.31
CA PRO A 471 -27.87 5.21 -4.17
C PRO A 471 -28.60 4.70 -5.43
N PHE A 472 -29.64 5.43 -5.85
CA PHE A 472 -30.45 5.09 -7.04
C PHE A 472 -29.71 5.29 -8.37
N THR A 473 -28.64 6.08 -8.37
CA THR A 473 -27.76 6.32 -9.53
C THR A 473 -26.32 6.02 -9.15
N PHE A 474 -25.71 5.09 -9.87
CA PHE A 474 -24.30 4.78 -9.76
C PHE A 474 -23.47 5.92 -10.37
N LYS A 475 -22.54 6.49 -9.59
CA LYS A 475 -21.46 7.33 -10.08
C LYS A 475 -20.14 6.58 -9.83
N PRO A 476 -19.34 6.26 -10.85
CA PRO A 476 -17.97 5.81 -10.62
C PRO A 476 -17.22 6.86 -9.79
N TYR A 477 -16.51 6.44 -8.73
CA TYR A 477 -15.60 7.32 -8.01
C TYR A 477 -14.52 7.83 -8.98
N GLY A 478 -14.33 9.15 -9.06
CA GLY A 478 -13.29 9.78 -9.90
C GLY A 478 -13.79 10.63 -11.08
N LEU A 479 -15.08 10.99 -11.14
CA LEU A 479 -15.60 11.88 -12.20
C LEU A 479 -16.14 13.23 -11.73
N ASP A 480 -16.31 13.48 -10.43
CA ASP A 480 -16.74 14.79 -9.92
C ASP A 480 -16.17 15.00 -8.51
N GLU A 481 -15.01 15.65 -8.38
CA GLU A 481 -14.71 16.71 -7.41
C GLU A 481 -13.20 17.03 -7.46
N PRO A 482 -12.79 18.26 -7.85
CA PRO A 482 -11.46 18.74 -7.50
C PRO A 482 -11.41 18.83 -5.98
N MET A 483 -10.44 18.16 -5.36
CA MET A 483 -10.11 18.43 -3.96
C MET A 483 -9.69 19.90 -3.87
N GLY A 484 -10.57 20.72 -3.29
CA GLY A 484 -10.33 22.14 -3.01
C GLY A 484 -9.58 22.34 -1.70
#